data_AF-A0A7V1E6K0-F1
#
_entry.id   AF-A0A7V1E6K0-F1
#
_cell.length_a   1.000
_cell.length_b   1.000
_cell.length_c   1.000
_cell.angle_alpha   90.00
_cell.angle_beta   90.00
_cell.angle_gamma   90.00
#
_symmetry.space_group_name_H-M   'P 1'
#
loop_
_entity.id
_entity.type
_entity.pdbx_description
1 polymer ?
#
loop_
_entity_poly.entity_id
_entity_poly.type
_entity_poly.pdbx_seq_one_letter_code
_entity_poly.pdbx_strand_id
1 'polypeptide(L)'
;MAKWIFEPGHTGAEFRVRHMMVSWVRGHFKDVHGFVEFDPADPKSLNVEANIDLAKIWTGEPARDAHLKSGDFFDVETFPELTFKGTDVVPLG
;
A
#
# COMPACT_ATOMS: atom_id res chain seq x y z
N MET A 1 18.83 9.86 -13.87
CA MET A 1 17.50 9.27 -13.61
C MET A 1 17.53 7.76 -13.78
N ALA A 2 17.16 7.01 -12.75
CA ALA A 2 16.94 5.57 -12.83
C ALA A 2 15.52 5.22 -12.37
N LYS A 3 15.01 4.07 -12.85
CA LYS A 3 13.70 3.54 -12.50
C LYS A 3 13.88 2.23 -11.74
N TRP A 4 13.36 2.18 -10.52
CA TRP A 4 13.36 1.01 -9.65
C TRP A 4 11.95 0.45 -9.61
N ILE A 5 11.79 -0.82 -9.96
CA ILE A 5 10.52 -1.52 -9.90
C ILE A 5 10.40 -2.20 -8.54
N PHE A 6 9.22 -2.14 -7.93
CA PHE A 6 8.96 -2.88 -6.70
C PHE A 6 8.98 -4.38 -6.99
N GLU A 7 9.87 -5.08 -6.31
CA GLU A 7 9.89 -6.54 -6.35
C GLU A 7 8.78 -7.04 -5.41
N PRO A 8 7.77 -7.77 -5.92
CA PRO A 8 6.56 -8.03 -5.13
C PRO A 8 6.77 -8.97 -3.93
N GLY A 9 7.80 -9.82 -3.95
CA GLY A 9 8.16 -10.71 -2.85
C GLY A 9 8.80 -10.03 -1.62
N HIS A 10 9.42 -8.87 -1.81
CA HIS A 10 10.08 -8.10 -0.76
C HIS A 10 9.45 -6.71 -0.52
N THR A 11 8.30 -6.45 -1.13
CA THR A 11 7.54 -5.20 -0.95
C THR A 11 6.23 -5.49 -0.25
N GLY A 12 5.88 -4.65 0.73
CA GLY A 12 4.61 -4.74 1.43
C GLY A 12 4.08 -3.37 1.82
N ALA A 13 2.76 -3.23 1.80
CA ALA A 13 2.06 -2.10 2.40
C ALA A 13 1.42 -2.55 3.70
N GLU A 14 1.73 -1.86 4.80
CA GLU A 14 1.31 -2.26 6.15
C GLU A 14 0.46 -1.18 6.81
N PHE A 15 -0.50 -1.60 7.61
CA PHE A 15 -1.32 -0.70 8.42
C PHE A 15 -1.56 -1.26 9.82
N ARG A 16 -1.95 -0.37 10.73
CA ARG A 16 -2.48 -0.75 12.04
C ARG A 16 -3.61 0.17 12.46
N VAL A 17 -4.62 -0.40 13.11
CA VAL A 17 -5.77 0.33 13.64
C VAL A 17 -6.00 -0.09 15.09
N ARG A 18 -6.41 0.86 15.95
CA ARG A 18 -6.76 0.56 17.34
C ARG A 18 -8.02 -0.30 17.38
N HIS A 19 -8.01 -1.31 18.23
CA HIS A 19 -9.16 -2.17 18.50
C HIS A 19 -9.56 -2.03 19.97
N MET A 20 -10.77 -1.49 20.18
CA MET A 20 -11.35 -1.17 21.50
C MET A 20 -10.41 -0.37 22.42
N MET A 21 -9.52 0.47 21.85
CA MET A 21 -8.50 1.26 22.57
C MET A 21 -7.44 0.47 23.35
N VAL A 22 -7.48 -0.87 23.35
CA VAL A 22 -6.58 -1.71 24.15
C VAL A 22 -5.53 -2.38 23.29
N SER A 23 -5.89 -2.84 22.09
CA SER A 23 -5.01 -3.61 21.22
C SER A 23 -4.91 -3.01 19.82
N TRP A 24 -3.99 -3.55 19.02
CA TRP A 24 -3.80 -3.17 17.63
C TRP A 24 -4.17 -4.33 16.72
N VAL A 25 -5.06 -4.07 15.77
CA VAL A 25 -5.16 -4.91 14.57
C VAL A 25 -4.09 -4.44 13.61
N ARG A 26 -3.27 -5.38 13.14
CA ARG A 26 -2.27 -5.16 12.10
C ARG A 26 -2.77 -5.84 10.84
N GLY A 27 -2.55 -5.20 9.70
CA GLY A 27 -2.78 -5.85 8.42
C GLY A 27 -1.73 -5.46 7.42
N HIS A 28 -1.59 -6.28 6.40
CA HIS A 28 -0.67 -6.04 5.31
C HIS A 28 -1.27 -6.47 3.98
N PHE A 29 -0.77 -5.82 2.94
CA PHE A 29 -0.90 -6.26 1.55
C PHE A 29 0.50 -6.66 1.08
N LYS A 30 0.62 -7.89 0.60
CA LYS A 30 1.79 -8.36 -0.14
C LYS A 30 1.55 -8.17 -1.64
N ASP A 31 2.56 -8.44 -2.44
CA ASP A 31 2.45 -8.40 -3.90
C ASP A 31 2.12 -6.98 -4.39
N VAL A 32 2.78 -5.98 -3.80
CA VAL A 32 2.65 -4.58 -4.19
C VAL A 32 3.45 -4.35 -5.46
N HIS A 33 2.79 -3.83 -6.48
CA HIS A 33 3.42 -3.47 -7.74
C HIS A 33 3.61 -1.96 -7.81
N GLY A 34 4.61 -1.49 -8.54
CA GLY A 34 4.87 -0.07 -8.66
C GLY A 34 6.31 0.23 -9.01
N PHE A 35 6.66 1.50 -8.90
CA PHE A 35 8.01 1.96 -9.18
C PHE A 35 8.35 3.24 -8.42
N VAL A 36 9.65 3.49 -8.33
CA VAL A 36 10.22 4.79 -8.01
C VAL A 36 11.10 5.20 -9.19
N GLU A 37 10.94 6.43 -9.66
CA GLU A 37 11.88 7.12 -10.54
C GLU A 37 12.57 8.19 -9.71
N PHE A 38 13.90 8.17 -9.70
CA PHE A 38 14.68 9.08 -8.86
C PHE A 38 16.00 9.44 -9.55
N ASP A 39 16.35 10.72 -9.40
CA ASP A 39 17.62 11.27 -9.83
C ASP A 39 18.32 11.89 -8.61
N PRO A 40 19.48 11.33 -8.17
CA PRO A 40 20.22 11.92 -7.05
C PRO A 40 20.66 13.37 -7.29
N ALA A 41 20.82 13.78 -8.56
CA ALA A 41 21.18 15.15 -8.92
C ALA A 41 19.97 16.11 -8.87
N ASP A 42 18.75 15.58 -8.96
CA ASP A 42 17.50 16.33 -8.81
C ASP A 42 16.45 15.54 -8.00
N PRO A 43 16.58 15.49 -6.66
CA PRO A 43 15.67 14.72 -5.81
C PRO A 43 14.21 15.14 -5.89
N LYS A 44 13.94 16.38 -6.34
CA LYS A 44 12.57 16.91 -6.47
C LYS A 44 11.85 16.34 -7.68
N SER A 45 12.57 15.76 -8.64
CA SER A 45 11.99 15.04 -9.77
C SER A 45 11.53 13.62 -9.40
N LEU A 46 11.58 13.24 -8.13
CA LEU A 46 11.18 11.91 -7.70
C LEU A 46 9.71 11.67 -8.03
N ASN A 47 9.45 10.54 -8.68
CA ASN A 47 8.11 10.07 -9.00
C ASN A 47 7.93 8.67 -8.40
N VAL A 48 6.76 8.41 -7.84
CA VAL A 48 6.44 7.13 -7.22
C VAL A 48 4.99 6.77 -7.48
N GLU A 49 4.78 5.54 -7.92
CA GLU A 49 3.44 4.95 -8.04
C GLU A 49 3.43 3.57 -7.40
N ALA A 50 2.34 3.23 -6.72
CA ALA A 50 2.10 1.90 -6.15
C ALA A 50 0.67 1.47 -6.47
N ASN A 51 0.50 0.19 -6.80
CA ASN A 51 -0.77 -0.47 -7.02
C ASN A 51 -0.87 -1.68 -6.10
N ILE A 52 -2.01 -1.77 -5.42
CA ILE A 52 -2.26 -2.75 -4.37
C ILE A 52 -3.59 -3.45 -4.67
N ASP A 53 -3.55 -4.77 -4.77
CA ASP A 53 -4.73 -5.61 -4.86
C ASP A 53 -5.42 -5.70 -3.49
N LEU A 54 -6.59 -5.08 -3.36
CA LEU A 54 -7.33 -5.02 -2.11
C LEU A 54 -7.88 -6.40 -1.69
N ALA A 55 -8.06 -7.33 -2.62
CA ALA A 55 -8.47 -8.69 -2.31
C ALA A 55 -7.37 -9.50 -1.58
N LYS A 56 -6.12 -9.00 -1.56
CA LYS A 56 -4.99 -9.61 -0.84
C LYS A 56 -4.79 -9.10 0.59
N ILE A 57 -5.76 -8.35 1.14
CA ILE A 57 -5.71 -7.96 2.55
C ILE A 57 -5.55 -9.19 3.46
N TRP A 58 -4.61 -9.08 4.40
CA TRP A 58 -4.39 -10.09 5.43
C TRP A 58 -4.21 -9.43 6.79
N THR A 59 -5.01 -9.85 7.77
CA THR A 59 -4.90 -9.42 9.18
C THR A 59 -4.62 -10.58 10.13
N GLY A 60 -4.38 -11.78 9.57
CA GLY A 60 -4.19 -13.02 10.33
C GLY A 60 -5.48 -13.65 10.88
N GLU A 61 -6.65 -13.07 10.57
CA GLU A 61 -7.96 -13.57 11.00
C GLU A 61 -8.91 -13.65 9.77
N PRO A 62 -9.14 -14.85 9.21
CA PRO A 62 -9.88 -15.01 7.95
C PRO A 62 -11.29 -14.39 7.94
N ALA A 63 -12.02 -14.45 9.06
CA ALA A 63 -13.36 -13.86 9.14
C ALA A 63 -13.32 -12.33 9.03
N ARG A 64 -12.30 -11.69 9.63
CA ARG A 64 -12.09 -10.25 9.51
C ARG A 64 -11.62 -9.88 8.11
N ASP A 65 -10.75 -10.68 7.51
CA ASP A 65 -10.28 -10.43 6.14
C ASP A 65 -11.44 -10.52 5.13
N ALA A 66 -12.37 -11.47 5.31
CA ALA A 66 -13.59 -11.56 4.51
C ALA A 66 -14.50 -10.35 4.70
N HIS A 67 -14.68 -9.88 5.94
CA HIS A 67 -15.49 -8.69 6.24
C HIS A 67 -14.87 -7.41 5.66
N LEU A 68 -13.54 -7.23 5.75
CA LEU A 68 -12.88 -6.06 5.18
C LEU A 68 -12.98 -6.00 3.66
N LYS A 69 -13.16 -7.14 2.98
CA LYS A 69 -13.38 -7.20 1.53
C LYS A 69 -14.81 -6.84 1.11
N SER A 70 -15.77 -6.84 2.04
CA SER A 70 -17.19 -6.58 1.71
C SER A 70 -17.45 -5.11 1.38
N GLY A 71 -18.66 -4.85 0.88
CA GLY A 71 -19.20 -3.51 0.63
C GLY A 71 -19.28 -2.59 1.86
N ASP A 72 -19.11 -3.12 3.08
CA ASP A 72 -19.07 -2.31 4.30
C ASP A 72 -17.71 -1.62 4.51
N PHE A 73 -16.67 -2.05 3.78
CA PHE A 73 -15.31 -1.55 3.89
C PHE A 73 -14.68 -1.26 2.53
N PHE A 74 -13.81 -2.15 2.02
CA PHE A 74 -13.06 -1.89 0.79
C PHE A 74 -13.89 -2.13 -0.47
N ASP A 75 -15.00 -2.86 -0.38
CA ASP A 75 -15.88 -3.19 -1.50
C ASP A 75 -15.07 -3.69 -2.72
N VAL A 76 -14.30 -4.77 -2.53
CA VAL A 76 -13.28 -5.18 -3.51
C VAL A 76 -13.87 -5.69 -4.82
N GLU A 77 -15.16 -6.04 -4.84
CA GLU A 77 -15.86 -6.39 -6.08
C GLU A 77 -16.07 -5.16 -6.98
N THR A 78 -16.29 -3.98 -6.38
CA THR A 78 -16.44 -2.71 -7.11
C THR A 78 -15.10 -1.99 -7.28
N PHE A 79 -14.25 -2.02 -6.26
CA PHE A 79 -12.96 -1.33 -6.19
C PHE A 79 -11.83 -2.31 -5.84
N PRO A 80 -11.35 -3.10 -6.82
CA PRO A 80 -10.37 -4.16 -6.55
C PRO A 80 -8.95 -3.65 -6.28
N GLU A 81 -8.63 -2.42 -6.70
CA GLU A 81 -7.27 -1.87 -6.66
C GLU A 81 -7.22 -0.54 -5.90
N LEU A 82 -6.19 -0.40 -5.07
CA LEU A 82 -5.78 0.88 -4.48
C LEU A 82 -4.50 1.37 -5.18
N THR A 83 -4.58 2.55 -5.77
CA THR A 83 -3.44 3.22 -6.40
C THR A 83 -2.97 4.41 -5.56
N PHE A 84 -1.67 4.46 -5.28
CA PHE A 84 -0.98 5.64 -4.77
C PHE A 84 -0.17 6.29 -5.88
N LYS A 85 -0.29 7.61 -6.02
CA LYS A 85 0.54 8.43 -6.91
C LYS A 85 1.13 9.58 -6.10
N GLY A 86 2.46 9.64 -6.04
CA GLY A 86 3.18 10.76 -5.45
C GLY A 86 2.90 12.04 -6.24
N THR A 87 2.64 13.15 -5.55
CA THR A 87 2.31 14.44 -6.19
C THR A 87 3.32 15.54 -5.87
N ASP A 88 4.05 15.42 -4.77
CA ASP A 88 5.07 16.38 -4.36
C ASP A 88 6.15 15.70 -3.53
N VAL A 89 7.36 16.24 -3.58
CA VAL A 89 8.54 15.71 -2.87
C VAL A 89 9.28 16.88 -2.24
N VAL A 90 9.40 16.85 -0.91
CA VAL A 90 10.10 17.87 -0.13
C VAL A 90 11.38 17.28 0.44
N PRO A 91 12.57 17.69 -0.07
CA PRO A 91 13.84 17.31 0.54
C PRO A 91 13.94 17.86 1.97
N LEU A 92 14.32 17.02 2.93
CA LEU A 92 14.39 17.41 4.35
C LEU A 92 15.75 18.01 4.76
N GLY A 93 16.71 18.10 3.83
CA GLY A 93 18.08 18.57 4.09
C GLY A 93 19.09 17.45 4.27
#